data_AF-A0A4Q1JMQ2-F1
#
_entry.id   AF-A0A4Q1JMQ2-F1
#
_cell.length_a   1.000
_cell.length_b   1.000
_cell.length_c   1.000
_cell.angle_alpha   90.00
_cell.angle_beta   90.00
_cell.angle_gamma   90.00
#
_symmetry.space_group_name_H-M   'P 1'
#
loop_
_entity.id
_entity.type
_entity.pdbx_description
1 polymer ?
#
loop_
_entity_poly.entity_id
_entity_poly.type
_entity_poly.pdbx_seq_one_letter_code
_entity_poly.pdbx_strand_id
1 'polypeptide(L)'
;MEASDIYDNDLVNRNCKDFIEFPQIKWLNAYRDEDLLSRRADLLDFTKDSLLFKGTKPFYKQISKGCKLCGAGFWSCLFITGRCNANCFYCPTSQTHDDLPTTQGLSFESASAYAEYVNHFKFKGVGFSGGEPFLVYDRVIDFLKKLRKKCSPDLYIWLYTNGILVDEIKLKKLASLGLNEIRFDIGATDFSLDKVKMAKGIIENVTIEIPAIPEELERMKLLLPEMIKAGVSNLNLHQLRLTKYNAPKLLKRDYTYVADERPLVLESEIMALELIKYATEAHLEIGINYCSFNFKHRFQKAGFRSQIANALADDSEIINTNGFVRNLKGHQLSYERISVADFDNQTGLTLDLEYKKYSVKRDVIMKNIELTPEQLSEVEILISKGETEIPKDELLYQIWRIEHIENKLRKF
;
A
#
# COMPACT_ATOMS: atom_id res chain seq x y z
N MET A 1 -1.27 19.80 25.39
CA MET A 1 -0.79 18.84 24.38
C MET A 1 -2.02 18.37 23.64
N GLU A 2 -2.06 18.56 22.33
CA GLU A 2 -3.24 18.21 21.53
C GLU A 2 -3.33 16.67 21.41
N ALA A 3 -4.52 16.08 21.24
CA ALA A 3 -4.68 14.62 21.16
C ALA A 3 -3.80 13.96 20.08
N SER A 4 -3.54 14.67 18.98
CA SER A 4 -2.59 14.25 17.94
C SER A 4 -1.16 14.13 18.46
N ASP A 5 -0.70 15.05 19.31
CA ASP A 5 0.66 15.03 19.87
C ASP A 5 0.83 13.84 20.82
N ILE A 6 -0.20 13.49 21.60
CA ILE A 6 -0.20 12.31 22.47
C ILE A 6 -0.03 11.06 21.61
N TYR A 7 -0.81 10.95 20.54
CA TYR A 7 -0.76 9.81 19.64
C TYR A 7 0.59 9.68 18.92
N ASP A 8 1.16 10.79 18.45
CA ASP A 8 2.49 10.78 17.82
C ASP A 8 3.58 10.38 18.84
N ASN A 9 3.50 10.86 20.09
CA ASN A 9 4.40 10.42 21.17
C ASN A 9 4.27 8.92 21.45
N ASP A 10 3.05 8.37 21.41
CA ASP A 10 2.80 6.93 21.58
C ASP A 10 3.42 6.11 20.44
N LEU A 11 3.40 6.62 19.21
CA LEU A 11 4.08 6.00 18.07
C LEU A 11 5.59 5.99 18.28
N VAL A 12 6.18 7.10 18.72
CA VAL A 12 7.61 7.18 19.05
C VAL A 12 7.96 6.12 20.11
N ASN A 13 7.24 6.09 21.22
CA ASN A 13 7.48 5.15 22.32
C ASN A 13 7.36 3.69 21.86
N ARG A 14 6.33 3.37 21.06
CA ARG A 14 6.12 2.02 20.52
C ARG A 14 7.26 1.60 19.60
N ASN A 15 7.67 2.47 18.67
CA ASN A 15 8.75 2.16 17.74
C ASN A 15 10.09 1.99 18.48
N CYS A 16 10.41 2.87 19.43
CA CYS A 16 11.61 2.74 20.25
C CYS A 16 11.65 1.42 21.03
N LYS A 17 10.50 0.98 21.56
CA LYS A 17 10.38 -0.32 22.24
C LYS A 17 10.49 -1.50 21.28
N ASP A 18 9.82 -1.43 20.13
CA ASP A 18 9.78 -2.51 19.15
C ASP A 18 11.15 -2.77 18.50
N PHE A 19 12.02 -1.76 18.46
CA PHE A 19 13.37 -1.82 17.89
C PHE A 19 14.48 -1.61 18.93
N ILE A 20 14.22 -1.96 20.19
CA ILE A 20 15.19 -1.79 21.30
C ILE A 20 16.51 -2.53 21.04
N GLU A 21 16.48 -3.62 20.27
CA GLU A 21 17.67 -4.38 19.86
C GLU A 21 18.54 -3.67 18.81
N PHE A 22 18.10 -2.52 18.29
CA PHE A 22 18.79 -1.71 17.29
C PHE A 22 19.06 -0.27 17.82
N PRO A 23 19.94 -0.10 18.83
CA PRO A 23 20.21 1.20 19.44
C PRO A 23 20.85 2.23 18.49
N GLN A 24 21.38 1.78 17.35
CA GLN A 24 21.98 2.63 16.32
C GLN A 24 20.97 3.35 15.41
N ILE A 25 19.67 3.15 15.59
CA ILE A 25 18.65 3.86 14.81
C ILE A 25 18.78 5.36 15.09
N LYS A 26 19.04 6.13 14.03
CA LYS A 26 19.01 7.59 14.04
C LYS A 26 17.56 8.07 13.93
N TRP A 27 16.86 8.08 15.04
CA TRP A 27 15.52 8.66 15.11
C TRP A 27 15.57 10.15 14.77
N LEU A 28 14.56 10.61 14.02
CA LEU A 28 14.37 12.01 13.68
C LEU A 28 14.38 12.87 14.95
N ASN A 29 15.16 13.94 14.91
CA ASN A 29 15.20 14.96 15.94
C ASN A 29 15.00 16.33 15.29
N ALA A 30 13.91 17.01 15.63
CA ALA A 30 13.52 18.27 14.98
C ALA A 30 14.58 19.40 15.10
N TYR A 31 15.43 19.37 16.12
CA TYR A 31 16.50 20.36 16.30
C TYR A 31 17.76 20.02 15.51
N ARG A 32 18.14 18.75 15.44
CA ARG A 32 19.33 18.30 14.71
C ARG A 32 19.09 18.24 13.20
N ASP A 33 17.86 17.91 12.81
CA ASP A 33 17.51 17.55 11.43
C ASP A 33 16.65 18.66 10.76
N GLU A 34 16.81 19.92 11.20
CA GLU A 34 16.06 21.10 10.72
C GLU A 34 16.18 21.29 9.20
N ASP A 35 17.38 21.16 8.64
CA ASP A 35 17.61 21.29 7.20
C ASP A 35 16.85 20.24 6.38
N LEU A 36 16.76 19.00 6.88
CA LEU A 36 16.02 17.92 6.22
C LEU A 36 14.51 18.20 6.26
N LEU A 37 14.00 18.70 7.39
CA LEU A 37 12.59 19.05 7.55
C LEU A 37 12.21 20.26 6.69
N SER A 38 13.08 21.27 6.63
CA SER A 38 12.90 22.46 5.78
C SER A 38 12.84 22.06 4.30
N ARG A 39 13.82 21.27 3.84
CA ARG A 39 13.83 20.76 2.46
C ARG A 39 12.59 19.94 2.13
N ARG A 40 12.14 19.07 3.04
CA ARG A 40 10.90 18.31 2.88
C ARG A 40 9.70 19.25 2.73
N ALA A 41 9.59 20.27 3.59
CA ALA A 41 8.49 21.22 3.54
C ALA A 41 8.43 21.96 2.20
N ASP A 42 9.57 22.45 1.69
CA ASP A 42 9.66 23.11 0.38
C ASP A 42 9.21 22.20 -0.76
N LEU A 43 9.61 20.93 -0.73
CA LEU A 43 9.24 19.93 -1.73
C LEU A 43 7.75 19.56 -1.67
N LEU A 44 7.17 19.50 -0.46
CA LEU A 44 5.74 19.29 -0.28
C LEU A 44 4.93 20.51 -0.76
N ASP A 45 5.40 21.72 -0.49
CA ASP A 45 4.76 22.94 -1.02
C ASP A 45 4.82 22.98 -2.55
N PHE A 46 5.97 22.61 -3.14
CA PHE A 46 6.11 22.51 -4.60
C PHE A 46 5.10 21.52 -5.21
N THR A 47 4.80 20.41 -4.53
CA THR A 47 3.92 19.35 -5.05
C THR A 47 2.44 19.51 -4.67
N LYS A 48 2.06 20.59 -3.97
CA LYS A 48 0.72 20.76 -3.38
C LYS A 48 -0.44 20.71 -4.37
N ASP A 49 -0.22 21.14 -5.61
CA ASP A 49 -1.23 21.15 -6.66
C ASP A 49 -1.34 19.81 -7.40
N SER A 50 -0.45 18.85 -7.12
CA SER A 50 -0.40 17.53 -7.74
C SER A 50 -0.49 16.42 -6.70
N LEU A 51 -1.60 16.41 -5.95
CA LEU A 51 -1.89 15.42 -4.92
C LEU A 51 -3.17 14.64 -5.21
N LEU A 52 -3.12 13.32 -5.02
CA LEU A 52 -4.29 12.44 -5.04
C LEU A 52 -4.57 11.87 -3.64
N PHE A 53 -5.73 11.22 -3.49
CA PHE A 53 -6.10 10.46 -2.28
C PHE A 53 -5.97 11.30 -1.01
N LYS A 54 -6.81 12.34 -0.90
CA LYS A 54 -6.89 13.23 0.27
C LYS A 54 -5.56 13.92 0.60
N GLY A 55 -4.79 14.28 -0.42
CA GLY A 55 -3.54 15.01 -0.23
C GLY A 55 -2.35 14.14 0.22
N THR A 56 -2.45 12.81 0.13
CA THR A 56 -1.43 11.89 0.68
C THR A 56 -0.54 11.23 -0.38
N LYS A 57 -0.84 11.46 -1.66
CA LYS A 57 -0.17 10.82 -2.79
C LYS A 57 0.29 11.85 -3.83
N PRO A 58 1.48 12.44 -3.65
CA PRO A 58 2.12 13.25 -4.67
C PRO A 58 2.37 12.49 -5.96
N PHE A 59 2.12 13.14 -7.09
CA PHE A 59 2.34 12.56 -8.41
C PHE A 59 2.76 13.61 -9.42
N TYR A 60 3.25 13.16 -10.57
CA TYR A 60 3.54 13.97 -11.74
C TYR A 60 2.87 13.35 -12.97
N LYS A 61 2.18 14.18 -13.77
CA LYS A 61 1.36 13.84 -14.96
C LYS A 61 0.24 12.82 -14.73
N GLN A 62 0.57 11.60 -14.32
CA GLN A 62 -0.38 10.51 -14.15
C GLN A 62 0.12 9.45 -13.16
N ILE A 63 -0.81 8.59 -12.76
CA ILE A 63 -0.51 7.34 -12.05
C ILE A 63 -1.11 6.15 -12.83
N SER A 64 -0.49 4.98 -12.74
CA SER A 64 -0.98 3.75 -13.39
C SER A 64 -2.41 3.39 -12.97
N LYS A 65 -3.16 2.69 -13.84
CA LYS A 65 -4.51 2.20 -13.53
C LYS A 65 -4.50 1.29 -12.30
N GLY A 66 -3.48 0.46 -12.12
CA GLY A 66 -3.30 -0.34 -10.90
C GLY A 66 -3.18 0.52 -9.64
N CYS A 67 -2.45 1.65 -9.69
CA CYS A 67 -2.35 2.57 -8.55
C CYS A 67 -3.66 3.33 -8.26
N LYS A 68 -4.48 3.63 -9.28
CA LYS A 68 -5.83 4.19 -9.11
C LYS A 68 -6.74 3.21 -8.37
N LEU A 69 -6.78 1.96 -8.83
CA LEU A 69 -7.58 0.89 -8.22
C LEU A 69 -7.14 0.58 -6.78
N CYS A 70 -5.83 0.56 -6.54
CA CYS A 70 -5.28 0.37 -5.20
C CYS A 70 -5.73 1.46 -4.22
N GLY A 71 -5.65 2.74 -4.61
CA GLY A 71 -6.07 3.83 -3.73
C GLY A 71 -7.59 3.94 -3.57
N ALA A 72 -8.36 3.47 -4.55
CA ALA A 72 -9.82 3.38 -4.46
C ALA A 72 -10.31 2.15 -3.68
N GLY A 73 -9.40 1.27 -3.23
CA GLY A 73 -9.75 0.10 -2.41
C GLY A 73 -10.29 -1.10 -3.20
N PHE A 74 -10.13 -1.15 -4.52
CA PHE A 74 -10.63 -2.23 -5.38
C PHE A 74 -9.53 -3.21 -5.83
N TRP A 75 -8.45 -3.35 -5.05
CA TRP A 75 -7.30 -4.17 -5.40
C TRP A 75 -7.08 -5.32 -4.43
N SER A 76 -6.81 -6.52 -4.97
CA SER A 76 -6.24 -7.65 -4.24
C SER A 76 -4.81 -7.94 -4.73
N CYS A 77 -3.85 -7.99 -3.79
CA CYS A 77 -2.47 -8.36 -4.08
C CYS A 77 -2.24 -9.83 -3.72
N LEU A 78 -2.10 -10.70 -4.71
CA LEU A 78 -1.80 -12.10 -4.48
C LEU A 78 -0.28 -12.30 -4.45
N PHE A 79 0.24 -12.69 -3.30
CA PHE A 79 1.62 -13.12 -3.15
C PHE A 79 1.69 -14.55 -3.68
N ILE A 80 2.10 -14.71 -4.94
CA ILE A 80 2.02 -15.98 -5.68
C ILE A 80 3.08 -16.99 -5.23
N THR A 81 4.16 -16.50 -4.63
CA THR A 81 5.24 -17.26 -3.98
C THR A 81 5.93 -16.34 -2.98
N GLY A 82 6.49 -16.91 -1.91
CA GLY A 82 7.41 -16.22 -1.01
C GLY A 82 8.89 -16.47 -1.35
N ARG A 83 9.22 -17.06 -2.51
CA ARG A 83 10.62 -17.27 -2.92
C ARG A 83 11.10 -16.15 -3.82
N CYS A 84 12.32 -15.67 -3.60
CA CYS A 84 12.98 -14.69 -4.48
C CYS A 84 14.43 -15.10 -4.77
N ASN A 85 14.91 -14.80 -5.98
CA ASN A 85 16.29 -15.00 -6.43
C ASN A 85 17.15 -13.72 -6.30
N ALA A 86 16.61 -12.64 -5.73
CA ALA A 86 17.34 -11.41 -5.42
C ALA A 86 17.58 -11.28 -3.92
N ASN A 87 18.54 -10.44 -3.52
CA ASN A 87 18.92 -10.22 -2.12
C ASN A 87 19.01 -8.73 -1.75
N CYS A 88 18.07 -7.93 -2.27
CA CYS A 88 18.05 -6.47 -2.10
C CYS A 88 18.20 -6.08 -0.63
N PHE A 89 19.02 -5.06 -0.35
CA PHE A 89 19.28 -4.62 1.03
C PHE A 89 18.03 -4.07 1.73
N TYR A 90 17.07 -3.57 0.95
CA TYR A 90 15.82 -2.96 1.41
C TYR A 90 14.67 -3.97 1.57
N CYS A 91 14.86 -5.23 1.16
CA CYS A 91 13.80 -6.23 1.18
C CYS A 91 13.23 -6.37 2.60
N PRO A 92 11.92 -6.14 2.84
CA PRO A 92 11.38 -6.00 4.19
C PRO A 92 11.13 -7.33 4.92
N THR A 93 11.29 -8.47 4.24
CA THR A 93 10.97 -9.81 4.75
C THR A 93 11.88 -10.86 4.12
N SER A 94 12.03 -12.02 4.78
CA SER A 94 12.62 -13.19 4.14
C SER A 94 11.79 -13.61 2.93
N GLN A 95 12.48 -14.10 1.89
CA GLN A 95 11.87 -14.56 0.65
C GLN A 95 12.41 -15.96 0.28
N THR A 96 12.26 -16.91 1.22
CA THR A 96 12.85 -18.25 1.14
C THR A 96 11.82 -19.38 1.02
N HIS A 97 10.54 -19.13 1.28
CA HIS A 97 9.51 -20.17 1.38
C HIS A 97 8.54 -20.11 0.20
N ASP A 98 8.16 -21.27 -0.35
CA ASP A 98 7.16 -21.36 -1.41
C ASP A 98 5.81 -21.79 -0.85
N ASP A 99 5.27 -20.96 0.05
CA ASP A 99 3.96 -21.21 0.64
C ASP A 99 2.84 -21.05 -0.39
N LEU A 100 1.62 -21.43 -0.01
CA LEU A 100 0.43 -21.22 -0.83
C LEU A 100 0.30 -19.75 -1.24
N PRO A 101 -0.21 -19.46 -2.45
CA PRO A 101 -0.57 -18.11 -2.83
C PRO A 101 -1.44 -17.43 -1.78
N THR A 102 -1.07 -16.24 -1.31
CA THR A 102 -1.78 -15.57 -0.21
C THR A 102 -2.14 -14.12 -0.51
N THR A 103 -3.27 -13.64 0.05
CA THR A 103 -3.61 -12.21 0.07
C THR A 103 -4.24 -11.88 1.41
N GLN A 104 -3.79 -10.80 2.07
CA GLN A 104 -4.35 -10.33 3.34
C GLN A 104 -4.53 -11.43 4.42
N GLY A 105 -3.60 -12.39 4.47
CA GLY A 105 -3.64 -13.53 5.41
C GLY A 105 -4.53 -14.71 4.99
N LEU A 106 -5.17 -14.65 3.82
CA LEU A 106 -5.93 -15.75 3.24
C LEU A 106 -5.06 -16.56 2.27
N SER A 107 -5.09 -17.89 2.35
CA SER A 107 -4.36 -18.79 1.44
C SER A 107 -5.22 -19.31 0.29
N PHE A 108 -4.64 -19.64 -0.87
CA PHE A 108 -5.39 -20.13 -2.02
C PHE A 108 -4.69 -21.34 -2.65
N GLU A 109 -5.22 -22.53 -2.40
CA GLU A 109 -4.73 -23.78 -3.00
C GLU A 109 -4.98 -23.87 -4.50
N SER A 110 -6.00 -23.17 -5.00
CA SER A 110 -6.35 -23.18 -6.42
C SER A 110 -6.66 -21.79 -6.96
N ALA A 111 -6.37 -21.60 -8.24
CA ALA A 111 -6.75 -20.41 -8.97
C ALA A 111 -8.27 -20.18 -8.97
N SER A 112 -9.08 -21.26 -8.94
CA SER A 112 -10.55 -21.15 -8.90
C SER A 112 -11.03 -20.45 -7.63
N ALA A 113 -10.50 -20.87 -6.47
CA ALA A 113 -10.83 -20.25 -5.19
C ALA A 113 -10.44 -18.77 -5.17
N TYR A 114 -9.29 -18.42 -5.74
CA TYR A 114 -8.88 -17.02 -5.82
C TYR A 114 -9.77 -16.19 -6.76
N ALA A 115 -10.15 -16.72 -7.92
CA ALA A 115 -11.04 -16.03 -8.84
C ALA A 115 -12.46 -15.83 -8.26
N GLU A 116 -12.98 -16.82 -7.53
CA GLU A 116 -14.24 -16.71 -6.81
C GLU A 116 -14.19 -15.64 -5.71
N TYR A 117 -13.11 -15.62 -4.92
CA TYR A 117 -12.83 -14.56 -3.95
C TYR A 117 -12.80 -13.16 -4.59
N VAL A 118 -12.09 -13.01 -5.72
CA VAL A 118 -12.01 -11.74 -6.45
C VAL A 118 -13.39 -11.23 -6.86
N ASN A 119 -14.25 -12.12 -7.36
CA ASN A 119 -15.61 -11.79 -7.77
C ASN A 119 -16.52 -11.47 -6.58
N HIS A 120 -16.48 -12.30 -5.54
CA HIS A 120 -17.35 -12.16 -4.37
C HIS A 120 -17.14 -10.81 -3.68
N PHE A 121 -15.88 -10.44 -3.43
CA PHE A 121 -15.52 -9.16 -2.83
C PHE A 121 -15.38 -8.02 -3.84
N LYS A 122 -15.86 -8.21 -5.08
CA LYS A 122 -15.98 -7.19 -6.13
C LYS A 122 -14.68 -6.43 -6.43
N PHE A 123 -13.52 -7.07 -6.27
CA PHE A 123 -12.25 -6.48 -6.64
C PHE A 123 -12.20 -6.21 -8.14
N LYS A 124 -11.59 -5.08 -8.52
CA LYS A 124 -11.45 -4.62 -9.92
C LYS A 124 -10.01 -4.63 -10.41
N GLY A 125 -9.06 -4.89 -9.51
CA GLY A 125 -7.64 -5.05 -9.82
C GLY A 125 -7.00 -6.23 -9.09
N VAL A 126 -6.11 -6.94 -9.77
CA VAL A 126 -5.29 -8.01 -9.19
C VAL A 126 -3.81 -7.76 -9.49
N GLY A 127 -2.98 -7.79 -8.45
CA GLY A 127 -1.53 -7.77 -8.59
C GLY A 127 -0.92 -9.11 -8.20
N PHE A 128 -0.05 -9.69 -9.03
CA PHE A 128 0.76 -10.85 -8.68
C PHE A 128 2.13 -10.42 -8.14
N SER A 129 2.40 -10.66 -6.87
CA SER A 129 3.60 -10.22 -6.15
C SER A 129 4.15 -11.34 -5.25
N GLY A 130 4.88 -10.98 -4.19
CA GLY A 130 5.48 -11.89 -3.21
C GLY A 130 6.99 -11.78 -3.22
N GLY A 131 7.68 -12.86 -3.57
CA GLY A 131 9.09 -12.88 -3.93
C GLY A 131 9.27 -12.56 -5.41
N GLU A 132 9.68 -13.55 -6.22
CA GLU A 132 9.82 -13.43 -7.66
C GLU A 132 8.81 -14.32 -8.40
N PRO A 133 7.73 -13.74 -8.97
CA PRO A 133 6.73 -14.50 -9.71
C PRO A 133 7.28 -15.31 -10.90
N PHE A 134 8.38 -14.87 -11.55
CA PHE A 134 8.99 -15.65 -12.65
C PHE A 134 9.66 -16.96 -12.18
N LEU A 135 9.90 -17.15 -10.87
CA LEU A 135 10.33 -18.45 -10.33
C LEU A 135 9.21 -19.50 -10.36
N VAL A 136 7.96 -19.06 -10.33
CA VAL A 136 6.75 -19.90 -10.34
C VAL A 136 5.88 -19.56 -11.54
N TYR A 137 6.51 -19.33 -12.69
CA TYR A 137 5.86 -18.79 -13.89
C TYR A 137 4.61 -19.58 -14.31
N ASP A 138 4.64 -20.91 -14.28
CA ASP A 138 3.47 -21.74 -14.64
C ASP A 138 2.29 -21.53 -13.68
N ARG A 139 2.55 -21.28 -12.39
CA ARG A 139 1.53 -20.92 -11.40
C ARG A 139 0.92 -19.55 -11.72
N VAL A 140 1.73 -18.56 -12.09
CA VAL A 140 1.24 -17.25 -12.56
C VAL A 140 0.33 -17.43 -13.77
N ILE A 141 0.71 -18.28 -14.72
CA ILE A 141 -0.08 -18.56 -15.92
C ILE A 141 -1.42 -19.22 -15.59
N ASP A 142 -1.46 -20.18 -14.68
CA ASP A 142 -2.69 -20.83 -14.25
C ASP A 142 -3.66 -19.81 -13.60
N PHE A 143 -3.17 -19.02 -12.65
CA PHE A 143 -3.97 -17.99 -11.99
C PHE A 143 -4.46 -16.91 -12.96
N LEU A 144 -3.60 -16.41 -13.84
CA LEU A 144 -3.96 -15.43 -14.86
C LEU A 144 -5.07 -15.95 -15.79
N LYS A 145 -4.91 -17.18 -16.31
CA LYS A 145 -5.93 -17.83 -17.17
C LYS A 145 -7.26 -17.96 -16.45
N LYS A 146 -7.24 -18.38 -15.17
CA LYS A 146 -8.47 -18.56 -14.40
C LYS A 146 -9.18 -17.23 -14.17
N LEU A 147 -8.46 -16.19 -13.76
CA LEU A 147 -9.03 -14.84 -13.57
C LEU A 147 -9.66 -14.34 -14.87
N ARG A 148 -8.97 -14.47 -15.99
CA ARG A 148 -9.49 -14.05 -17.31
C ARG A 148 -10.70 -14.84 -17.76
N LYS A 149 -10.83 -16.10 -17.33
CA LYS A 149 -11.98 -16.96 -17.65
C LYS A 149 -13.19 -16.71 -16.75
N LYS A 150 -12.97 -16.38 -15.47
CA LYS A 150 -14.02 -16.39 -14.44
C LYS A 150 -14.40 -15.00 -13.91
N CYS A 151 -13.53 -14.02 -14.04
CA CYS A 151 -13.78 -12.66 -13.57
C CYS A 151 -14.23 -11.75 -14.71
N SER A 152 -14.63 -10.54 -14.33
CA SER A 152 -15.05 -9.51 -15.28
C SER A 152 -13.97 -9.24 -16.35
N PRO A 153 -14.34 -9.06 -17.64
CA PRO A 153 -13.38 -8.75 -18.70
C PRO A 153 -12.57 -7.46 -18.47
N ASP A 154 -13.11 -6.52 -17.71
CA ASP A 154 -12.46 -5.25 -17.36
C ASP A 154 -11.50 -5.36 -16.15
N LEU A 155 -11.38 -6.54 -15.53
CA LEU A 155 -10.48 -6.78 -14.40
C LEU A 155 -9.04 -6.44 -14.81
N TYR A 156 -8.45 -5.45 -14.15
CA TYR A 156 -7.09 -5.01 -14.46
C TYR A 156 -6.07 -5.87 -13.71
N ILE A 157 -5.21 -6.59 -14.43
CA ILE A 157 -4.25 -7.52 -13.84
C ILE A 157 -2.82 -7.07 -14.14
N TRP A 158 -1.99 -7.02 -13.11
CA TRP A 158 -0.57 -6.68 -13.23
C TRP A 158 0.34 -7.63 -12.48
N LEU A 159 1.62 -7.67 -12.90
CA LEU A 159 2.64 -8.57 -12.36
C LEU A 159 3.85 -7.77 -11.89
N TYR A 160 4.31 -8.03 -10.67
CA TYR A 160 5.59 -7.53 -10.16
C TYR A 160 6.71 -8.50 -10.52
N THR A 161 7.90 -7.99 -10.83
CA THR A 161 9.10 -8.80 -11.05
C THR A 161 10.37 -8.01 -10.76
N ASN A 162 11.42 -8.69 -10.33
CA ASN A 162 12.78 -8.19 -10.23
C ASN A 162 13.52 -8.19 -11.59
N GLY A 163 12.90 -8.73 -12.65
CA GLY A 163 13.42 -8.69 -14.02
C GLY A 163 14.45 -9.77 -14.37
N ILE A 164 15.12 -10.41 -13.41
CA ILE A 164 16.27 -11.30 -13.65
C ILE A 164 15.92 -12.45 -14.60
N LEU A 165 14.77 -13.09 -14.38
CA LEU A 165 14.32 -14.28 -15.12
C LEU A 165 13.36 -13.97 -16.28
N VAL A 166 13.19 -12.69 -16.60
CA VAL A 166 12.32 -12.23 -17.68
C VAL A 166 12.96 -12.55 -19.02
N ASP A 167 12.17 -13.10 -19.93
CA ASP A 167 12.52 -13.30 -21.33
C ASP A 167 11.32 -12.97 -22.24
N GLU A 168 11.59 -12.79 -23.52
CA GLU A 168 10.62 -12.32 -24.50
C GLU A 168 9.46 -13.32 -24.70
N ILE A 169 9.76 -14.63 -24.65
CA ILE A 169 8.77 -15.70 -24.82
C ILE A 169 7.75 -15.63 -23.68
N LYS A 170 8.24 -15.51 -22.44
CA LYS A 170 7.39 -15.38 -21.26
C LYS A 170 6.56 -14.10 -21.29
N LEU A 171 7.13 -12.98 -21.73
CA LEU A 171 6.40 -11.71 -21.88
C LEU A 171 5.28 -11.83 -22.91
N LYS A 172 5.57 -12.36 -24.10
CA LYS A 172 4.57 -12.60 -25.16
C LYS A 172 3.44 -13.51 -24.68
N LYS A 173 3.79 -14.54 -23.90
CA LYS A 173 2.79 -15.45 -23.35
C LYS A 173 1.89 -14.76 -22.33
N LEU A 174 2.44 -13.97 -21.40
CA LEU A 174 1.66 -13.16 -20.45
C LEU A 174 0.74 -12.17 -21.19
N ALA A 175 1.26 -11.46 -22.20
CA ALA A 175 0.50 -10.55 -23.04
C ALA A 175 -0.67 -11.25 -23.73
N SER A 176 -0.42 -12.42 -24.35
CA SER A 176 -1.45 -13.21 -25.04
C SER A 176 -2.57 -13.71 -24.13
N LEU A 177 -2.30 -13.81 -22.82
CA LEU A 177 -3.29 -14.17 -21.80
C LEU A 177 -3.97 -12.94 -21.20
N GLY A 178 -3.65 -11.74 -21.68
CA GLY A 178 -4.26 -10.49 -21.28
C GLY A 178 -3.68 -9.89 -20.00
N LEU A 179 -2.39 -10.07 -19.69
CA LEU A 179 -1.74 -9.26 -18.65
C LEU A 179 -1.75 -7.78 -19.08
N ASN A 180 -2.26 -6.87 -18.24
CA ASN A 180 -2.39 -5.46 -18.62
C ASN A 180 -1.12 -4.65 -18.35
N GLU A 181 -0.43 -4.96 -17.25
CA GLU A 181 0.72 -4.20 -16.79
C GLU A 181 1.80 -5.11 -16.18
N ILE A 182 3.06 -4.76 -16.40
CA ILE A 182 4.21 -5.36 -15.73
C ILE A 182 5.00 -4.29 -14.99
N ARG A 183 5.42 -4.61 -13.76
CA ARG A 183 6.15 -3.72 -12.85
C ARG A 183 7.51 -4.29 -12.55
N PHE A 184 8.56 -3.57 -12.94
CA PHE A 184 9.94 -3.98 -12.70
C PHE A 184 10.52 -3.28 -11.47
N ASP A 185 10.99 -4.05 -10.50
CA ASP A 185 11.92 -3.58 -9.46
C ASP A 185 13.35 -3.67 -10.01
N ILE A 186 13.77 -2.63 -10.73
CA ILE A 186 15.11 -2.56 -11.33
C ILE A 186 16.22 -2.41 -10.29
N GLY A 187 15.90 -2.13 -9.02
CA GLY A 187 16.90 -2.09 -7.94
C GLY A 187 17.55 -3.46 -7.70
N ALA A 188 16.88 -4.55 -8.10
CA ALA A 188 17.43 -5.91 -8.07
C ALA A 188 18.48 -6.19 -9.17
N THR A 189 18.53 -5.36 -10.22
CA THR A 189 19.40 -5.54 -11.39
C THR A 189 20.31 -4.34 -11.59
N ASP A 190 20.72 -3.68 -10.50
CA ASP A 190 21.52 -2.45 -10.53
C ASP A 190 20.97 -1.43 -11.54
N PHE A 191 19.66 -1.17 -11.47
CA PHE A 191 18.95 -0.21 -12.32
C PHE A 191 19.09 -0.41 -13.83
N SER A 192 19.50 -1.61 -14.29
CA SER A 192 19.51 -1.95 -15.72
C SER A 192 18.10 -1.87 -16.32
N LEU A 193 18.00 -1.29 -17.51
CA LEU A 193 16.76 -1.18 -18.28
C LEU A 193 16.62 -2.27 -19.35
N ASP A 194 17.53 -3.23 -19.45
CA ASP A 194 17.54 -4.19 -20.56
C ASP A 194 16.27 -5.05 -20.61
N LYS A 195 15.85 -5.55 -19.44
CA LYS A 195 14.62 -6.34 -19.29
C LYS A 195 13.36 -5.49 -19.43
N VAL A 196 13.43 -4.22 -19.03
CA VAL A 196 12.35 -3.24 -19.21
C VAL A 196 12.13 -2.98 -20.70
N LYS A 197 13.20 -2.71 -21.46
CA LYS A 197 13.18 -2.50 -22.91
C LYS A 197 12.58 -3.70 -23.65
N MET A 198 12.85 -4.92 -23.17
CA MET A 198 12.28 -6.14 -23.76
C MET A 198 10.75 -6.20 -23.66
N ALA A 199 10.13 -5.60 -22.64
CA ALA A 199 8.67 -5.56 -22.50
C ALA A 199 8.00 -4.53 -23.42
N LYS A 200 8.76 -3.58 -23.97
CA LYS A 200 8.26 -2.52 -24.84
C LYS A 200 7.56 -3.10 -26.07
N GLY A 201 6.30 -2.70 -26.26
CA GLY A 201 5.49 -3.17 -27.39
C GLY A 201 4.97 -4.62 -27.25
N ILE A 202 5.32 -5.32 -26.18
CA ILE A 202 4.79 -6.65 -25.85
C ILE A 202 3.70 -6.55 -24.79
N ILE A 203 4.00 -5.86 -23.69
CA ILE A 203 3.03 -5.55 -22.64
C ILE A 203 2.57 -4.11 -22.81
N GLU A 204 1.26 -3.89 -22.75
CA GLU A 204 0.63 -2.58 -22.98
C GLU A 204 1.17 -1.50 -22.03
N ASN A 205 1.25 -1.82 -20.73
CA ASN A 205 1.72 -0.90 -19.71
C ASN A 205 2.98 -1.46 -19.04
N VAL A 206 4.12 -0.79 -19.28
CA VAL A 206 5.37 -1.06 -18.57
C VAL A 206 5.56 0.01 -17.50
N THR A 207 5.78 -0.42 -16.27
CA THR A 207 5.98 0.44 -15.11
C THR A 207 7.27 0.00 -14.41
N ILE A 208 8.02 0.95 -13.87
CA ILE A 208 9.10 0.66 -12.92
C ILE A 208 8.53 0.91 -11.53
N GLU A 209 8.69 -0.05 -10.61
CA GLU A 209 8.30 0.12 -9.21
C GLU A 209 9.47 -0.22 -8.30
N ILE A 210 10.01 0.80 -7.63
CA ILE A 210 11.21 0.69 -6.81
C ILE A 210 11.04 1.48 -5.51
N PRO A 211 11.81 1.15 -4.46
CA PRO A 211 12.00 2.08 -3.37
C PRO A 211 12.68 3.36 -3.86
N ALA A 212 12.31 4.49 -3.29
CA ALA A 212 13.08 5.71 -3.40
C ALA A 212 14.36 5.58 -2.56
N ILE A 213 15.47 5.15 -3.18
CA ILE A 213 16.77 4.98 -2.53
C ILE A 213 17.53 6.32 -2.61
N PRO A 214 17.78 7.00 -1.48
CA PRO A 214 18.39 8.35 -1.45
C PRO A 214 19.66 8.50 -2.27
N GLU A 215 20.57 7.53 -2.21
CA GLU A 215 21.87 7.57 -2.88
C GLU A 215 21.77 7.47 -4.40
N GLU A 216 20.63 7.03 -4.92
CA GLU A 216 20.41 6.81 -6.35
C GLU A 216 19.75 8.02 -7.03
N LEU A 217 19.53 9.13 -6.32
CA LEU A 217 18.83 10.31 -6.84
C LEU A 217 19.41 10.81 -8.17
N GLU A 218 20.72 11.05 -8.23
CA GLU A 218 21.36 11.58 -9.45
C GLU A 218 21.36 10.56 -10.60
N ARG A 219 21.57 9.27 -10.29
CA ARG A 219 21.43 8.20 -11.29
C ARG A 219 20.01 8.14 -11.84
N MET A 220 19.00 8.27 -10.98
CA MET A 220 17.61 8.22 -11.37
C MET A 220 17.21 9.41 -12.25
N LYS A 221 17.70 10.62 -11.98
CA LYS A 221 17.51 11.79 -12.87
C LYS A 221 18.02 11.50 -14.28
N LEU A 222 19.21 10.90 -14.40
CA LEU A 222 19.80 10.51 -15.69
C LEU A 222 19.03 9.38 -16.38
N LEU A 223 18.45 8.45 -15.61
CA LEU A 223 17.70 7.32 -16.16
C LEU A 223 16.29 7.70 -16.62
N LEU A 224 15.65 8.73 -16.07
CA LEU A 224 14.27 9.10 -16.43
C LEU A 224 14.05 9.26 -17.95
N PRO A 225 14.88 9.99 -18.71
CA PRO A 225 14.79 10.04 -20.17
C PRO A 225 14.97 8.66 -20.85
N GLU A 226 15.83 7.81 -20.31
CA GLU A 226 16.07 6.46 -20.84
C GLU A 226 14.90 5.51 -20.55
N MET A 227 14.20 5.69 -19.42
CA MET A 227 12.97 4.97 -19.10
C MET A 227 11.87 5.27 -20.13
N ILE A 228 11.70 6.54 -20.52
CA ILE A 228 10.76 6.94 -21.58
C ILE A 228 11.12 6.25 -22.90
N LYS A 229 12.40 6.28 -23.31
CA LYS A 229 12.87 5.58 -24.51
C LYS A 229 12.63 4.07 -24.43
N ALA A 230 12.75 3.48 -23.24
CA ALA A 230 12.47 2.07 -22.97
C ALA A 230 10.96 1.73 -22.96
N GLY A 231 10.07 2.70 -23.15
CA GLY A 231 8.62 2.49 -23.19
C GLY A 231 7.96 2.43 -21.81
N VAL A 232 8.62 2.94 -20.77
CA VAL A 232 8.05 3.04 -19.43
C VAL A 232 6.99 4.13 -19.39
N SER A 233 5.79 3.77 -18.95
CA SER A 233 4.66 4.67 -18.80
C SER A 233 4.62 5.37 -17.45
N ASN A 234 5.10 4.68 -16.40
CA ASN A 234 5.04 5.14 -15.02
C ASN A 234 6.28 4.70 -14.23
N LEU A 235 6.77 5.58 -13.35
CA LEU A 235 7.70 5.28 -12.27
C LEU A 235 6.94 5.37 -10.93
N ASN A 236 6.75 4.23 -10.26
CA ASN A 236 6.23 4.15 -8.91
C ASN A 236 7.38 4.13 -7.91
N LEU A 237 7.45 5.15 -7.06
CA LEU A 237 8.40 5.27 -5.97
C LEU A 237 7.68 4.94 -4.68
N HIS A 238 8.19 3.99 -3.90
CA HIS A 238 7.68 3.75 -2.55
C HIS A 238 8.69 4.16 -1.48
N GLN A 239 8.19 4.65 -0.36
CA GLN A 239 9.04 5.02 0.76
C GLN A 239 9.70 3.78 1.37
N LEU A 240 10.98 3.89 1.69
CA LEU A 240 11.70 2.87 2.45
C LEU A 240 11.16 2.82 3.89
N ARG A 241 10.97 1.59 4.38
CA ARG A 241 10.57 1.31 5.76
C ARG A 241 11.58 0.39 6.42
N LEU A 242 11.82 0.59 7.71
CA LEU A 242 12.61 -0.31 8.53
C LEU A 242 11.75 -1.48 9.00
N THR A 243 12.29 -2.68 8.90
CA THR A 243 11.75 -3.89 9.52
C THR A 243 12.87 -4.60 10.27
N LYS A 244 12.53 -5.45 11.24
CA LYS A 244 13.55 -6.26 11.95
C LYS A 244 14.40 -7.09 10.98
N TYR A 245 13.81 -7.55 9.88
CA TYR A 245 14.51 -8.34 8.87
C TYR A 245 15.54 -7.50 8.07
N ASN A 246 15.18 -6.28 7.64
CA ASN A 246 16.09 -5.47 6.83
C ASN A 246 17.03 -4.59 7.67
N ALA A 247 16.75 -4.40 8.97
CA ALA A 247 17.55 -3.57 9.87
C ALA A 247 19.07 -3.86 9.82
N PRO A 248 19.56 -5.12 9.84
CA PRO A 248 21.00 -5.40 9.75
C PRO A 248 21.68 -4.90 8.47
N LYS A 249 20.92 -4.69 7.39
CA LYS A 249 21.42 -4.18 6.10
C LYS A 249 21.11 -2.70 5.90
N LEU A 250 19.93 -2.26 6.31
CA LEU A 250 19.44 -0.90 6.10
C LEU A 250 20.12 0.09 7.06
N LEU A 251 20.36 -0.29 8.32
CA LEU A 251 21.05 0.54 9.33
C LEU A 251 22.54 0.72 9.08
N LYS A 252 23.11 0.11 8.03
CA LYS A 252 24.46 0.41 7.56
C LYS A 252 24.53 1.70 6.75
N ARG A 253 23.38 2.31 6.45
CA ARG A 253 23.25 3.59 5.74
C ARG A 253 22.94 4.69 6.73
N ASP A 254 23.43 5.90 6.45
CA ASP A 254 23.17 7.09 7.26
C ASP A 254 21.81 7.69 6.89
N TYR A 255 20.76 7.03 7.36
CA TYR A 255 19.37 7.46 7.19
C TYR A 255 18.77 7.93 8.49
N THR A 256 17.84 8.88 8.39
CA THR A 256 17.05 9.40 9.49
C THR A 256 15.67 8.73 9.49
N TYR A 257 15.25 8.22 10.65
CA TYR A 257 14.03 7.43 10.78
C TYR A 257 12.92 8.21 11.47
N VAL A 258 11.79 8.37 10.76
CA VAL A 258 10.55 8.89 11.31
C VAL A 258 9.80 7.77 12.03
N ALA A 259 9.43 7.99 13.28
CA ALA A 259 8.65 7.04 14.08
C ALA A 259 7.14 7.20 13.84
N ASP A 260 6.66 6.73 12.68
CA ASP A 260 5.22 6.71 12.34
C ASP A 260 4.60 5.34 12.67
N GLU A 261 3.51 4.90 12.00
CA GLU A 261 2.94 3.57 12.26
C GLU A 261 3.93 2.41 12.02
N ARG A 262 5.00 2.69 11.28
CA ARG A 262 6.26 1.94 11.21
C ARG A 262 7.41 2.94 11.09
N PRO A 263 8.67 2.55 11.38
CA PRO A 263 9.79 3.45 11.14
C PRO A 263 10.03 3.62 9.64
N LEU A 264 10.10 4.87 9.18
CA LEU A 264 10.24 5.25 7.77
C LEU A 264 11.53 6.03 7.54
N VAL A 265 12.16 5.84 6.39
CA VAL A 265 13.34 6.64 6.00
C VAL A 265 12.86 7.99 5.47
N LEU A 266 13.26 9.08 6.12
CA LEU A 266 12.87 10.45 5.75
C LEU A 266 13.44 10.83 4.38
N GLU A 267 14.72 10.53 4.14
CA GLU A 267 15.43 10.85 2.91
C GLU A 267 14.82 10.14 1.69
N SER A 268 14.10 9.03 1.89
CA SER A 268 13.39 8.30 0.85
C SER A 268 12.19 9.10 0.32
N GLU A 269 11.47 9.79 1.20
CA GLU A 269 10.41 10.72 0.79
C GLU A 269 10.99 11.92 0.04
N ILE A 270 12.06 12.52 0.59
CA ILE A 270 12.77 13.65 -0.05
C ILE A 270 13.21 13.27 -1.46
N MET A 271 13.86 12.11 -1.64
CA MET A 271 14.28 11.62 -2.95
C MET A 271 13.11 11.46 -3.92
N ALA A 272 11.97 10.94 -3.47
CA ALA A 272 10.78 10.79 -4.32
C ALA A 272 10.21 12.13 -4.76
N LEU A 273 10.13 13.11 -3.86
CA LEU A 273 9.64 14.46 -4.17
C LEU A 273 10.62 15.23 -5.08
N GLU A 274 11.93 15.06 -4.87
CA GLU A 274 12.97 15.62 -5.75
C GLU A 274 12.86 15.10 -7.18
N LEU A 275 12.57 13.81 -7.38
CA LEU A 275 12.34 13.26 -8.71
C LEU A 275 11.05 13.81 -9.36
N ILE A 276 9.98 14.03 -8.59
CA ILE A 276 8.77 14.68 -9.07
C ILE A 276 9.07 16.13 -9.49
N LYS A 277 9.81 16.88 -8.67
CA LYS A 277 10.23 18.25 -8.97
C LYS A 277 11.07 18.29 -10.25
N TYR A 278 12.11 17.46 -10.34
CA TYR A 278 12.97 17.38 -11.52
C TYR A 278 12.19 17.06 -12.80
N ALA A 279 11.30 16.05 -12.76
CA ALA A 279 10.49 15.68 -13.91
C ALA A 279 9.50 16.80 -14.32
N THR A 280 9.01 17.57 -13.35
CA THR A 280 8.16 18.75 -13.57
C THR A 280 8.93 19.85 -14.30
N GLU A 281 10.09 20.23 -13.78
CA GLU A 281 10.96 21.26 -14.37
C GLU A 281 11.50 20.87 -15.75
N ALA A 282 11.80 19.59 -15.96
CA ALA A 282 12.27 19.05 -17.24
C ALA A 282 11.14 18.68 -18.22
N HIS A 283 9.87 18.86 -17.82
CA HIS A 283 8.68 18.53 -18.63
C HIS A 283 8.71 17.12 -19.24
N LEU A 284 9.08 16.11 -18.44
CA LEU A 284 9.27 14.75 -18.93
C LEU A 284 7.95 14.05 -19.25
N GLU A 285 7.88 13.30 -20.35
CA GLU A 285 6.66 12.56 -20.74
C GLU A 285 6.58 11.18 -20.07
N ILE A 286 6.58 11.16 -18.72
CA ILE A 286 6.43 9.97 -17.88
C ILE A 286 5.54 10.27 -16.67
N GLY A 287 4.72 9.30 -16.24
CA GLY A 287 4.03 9.39 -14.96
C GLY A 287 4.98 9.11 -13.80
N ILE A 288 4.99 9.92 -12.74
CA ILE A 288 5.70 9.59 -11.50
C ILE A 288 4.69 9.56 -10.36
N ASN A 289 4.74 8.51 -9.56
CA ASN A 289 3.84 8.30 -8.44
C ASN A 289 4.64 8.06 -7.16
N TYR A 290 4.51 8.93 -6.17
CA TYR A 290 5.05 8.68 -4.84
C TYR A 290 4.02 7.99 -3.93
N CYS A 291 4.28 6.72 -3.65
CA CYS A 291 3.51 5.88 -2.74
C CYS A 291 4.13 5.96 -1.33
N SER A 292 3.73 6.98 -0.57
CA SER A 292 4.10 7.11 0.85
C SER A 292 3.61 5.91 1.66
N PHE A 293 4.32 5.58 2.74
CA PHE A 293 3.84 4.51 3.62
C PHE A 293 2.51 4.88 4.28
N ASN A 294 2.31 6.14 4.60
CA ASN A 294 1.07 6.63 5.23
C ASN A 294 -0.14 6.45 4.30
N PHE A 295 0.00 6.80 3.01
CA PHE A 295 -1.00 6.46 2.01
C PHE A 295 -1.26 4.94 1.99
N LYS A 296 -0.20 4.14 1.89
CA LYS A 296 -0.29 2.67 1.81
C LYS A 296 -1.02 2.09 3.02
N HIS A 297 -0.65 2.52 4.22
CA HIS A 297 -1.18 2.03 5.48
C HIS A 297 -2.67 2.35 5.63
N ARG A 298 -3.06 3.58 5.29
CA ARG A 298 -4.42 4.08 5.53
C ARG A 298 -5.39 3.60 4.45
N PHE A 299 -5.09 3.89 3.18
CA PHE A 299 -6.01 3.63 2.08
C PHE A 299 -6.13 2.14 1.75
N GLN A 300 -5.04 1.35 1.80
CA GLN A 300 -5.15 -0.08 1.49
C GLN A 300 -5.93 -0.82 2.58
N LYS A 301 -5.72 -0.47 3.86
CA LYS A 301 -6.48 -1.07 4.96
C LYS A 301 -7.95 -0.66 4.93
N ALA A 302 -8.24 0.62 4.70
CA ALA A 302 -9.59 1.11 4.56
C ALA A 302 -10.30 0.43 3.40
N GLY A 303 -9.70 0.47 2.21
CA GLY A 303 -10.23 -0.15 1.01
C GLY A 303 -10.54 -1.64 1.18
N PHE A 304 -9.59 -2.42 1.70
CA PHE A 304 -9.81 -3.85 1.96
C PHE A 304 -10.97 -4.07 2.93
N ARG A 305 -10.95 -3.36 4.06
CA ARG A 305 -12.00 -3.48 5.08
C ARG A 305 -13.37 -3.10 4.53
N SER A 306 -13.46 -2.05 3.72
CA SER A 306 -14.70 -1.67 3.03
C SER A 306 -15.20 -2.75 2.06
N GLN A 307 -14.33 -3.44 1.32
CA GLN A 307 -14.79 -4.54 0.44
C GLN A 307 -15.39 -5.69 1.24
N ILE A 308 -14.75 -6.05 2.36
CA ILE A 308 -15.27 -7.12 3.24
C ILE A 308 -16.58 -6.69 3.88
N ALA A 309 -16.63 -5.49 4.47
CA ALA A 309 -17.82 -4.99 5.13
C ALA A 309 -19.01 -4.86 4.17
N ASN A 310 -18.81 -4.28 2.98
CA ASN A 310 -19.89 -4.14 1.99
C ASN A 310 -20.41 -5.48 1.43
N ALA A 311 -19.64 -6.57 1.56
CA ALA A 311 -20.05 -7.89 1.12
C ALA A 311 -20.79 -8.67 2.22
N LEU A 312 -20.55 -8.36 3.50
CA LEU A 312 -20.93 -9.22 4.63
C LEU A 312 -21.74 -8.53 5.73
N ALA A 313 -21.81 -7.19 5.75
CA ALA A 313 -22.66 -6.46 6.68
C ALA A 313 -24.14 -6.62 6.31
N ASP A 314 -25.02 -6.51 7.30
CA ASP A 314 -26.47 -6.50 7.04
C ASP A 314 -26.88 -5.15 6.40
N ASP A 315 -27.95 -5.15 5.60
CA ASP A 315 -28.43 -3.96 4.87
C ASP A 315 -28.74 -2.75 5.77
N SER A 316 -29.06 -2.98 7.05
CA SER A 316 -29.33 -1.93 8.03
C SER A 316 -28.08 -1.34 8.69
N GLU A 317 -26.92 -1.98 8.53
CA GLU A 317 -25.67 -1.56 9.18
C GLU A 317 -25.03 -0.39 8.43
N ILE A 318 -24.47 0.56 9.19
CA ILE A 318 -23.80 1.73 8.62
C ILE A 318 -22.31 1.47 8.54
N ILE A 319 -21.76 1.41 7.33
CA ILE A 319 -20.32 1.31 7.09
C ILE A 319 -19.75 2.71 6.87
N ASN A 320 -18.80 3.11 7.70
CA ASN A 320 -18.17 4.41 7.57
C ASN A 320 -17.10 4.48 6.46
N THR A 321 -16.54 5.65 6.23
CA THR A 321 -15.59 5.87 5.12
C THR A 321 -14.30 5.07 5.26
N ASN A 322 -13.93 4.73 6.50
CA ASN A 322 -12.79 3.90 6.80
C ASN A 322 -13.15 2.40 6.78
N GLY A 323 -14.40 2.01 6.52
CA GLY A 323 -14.84 0.61 6.39
C GLY A 323 -15.25 -0.08 7.69
N PHE A 324 -15.35 0.62 8.81
CA PHE A 324 -15.89 0.05 10.06
C PHE A 324 -17.41 0.10 10.08
N VAL A 325 -18.02 -0.86 10.76
CA VAL A 325 -19.46 -0.83 11.05
C VAL A 325 -19.68 0.04 12.27
N ARG A 326 -20.49 1.09 12.12
CA ARG A 326 -20.85 2.04 13.17
C ARG A 326 -22.22 1.71 13.74
N ASN A 327 -22.28 1.61 15.06
CA ASN A 327 -23.51 1.42 15.81
C ASN A 327 -23.72 2.63 16.73
N LEU A 328 -24.61 3.55 16.33
CA LEU A 328 -25.02 4.69 17.15
C LEU A 328 -26.51 4.54 17.48
N LYS A 329 -26.84 4.33 18.75
CA LYS A 329 -28.22 4.17 19.23
C LYS A 329 -28.44 5.01 20.49
N GLY A 330 -29.22 6.09 20.37
CA GLY A 330 -29.32 7.08 21.43
C GLY A 330 -27.95 7.67 21.73
N HIS A 331 -27.48 7.51 22.97
CA HIS A 331 -26.16 7.99 23.42
C HIS A 331 -25.07 6.91 23.38
N GLN A 332 -25.38 5.71 22.89
CA GLN A 332 -24.43 4.60 22.83
C GLN A 332 -23.77 4.52 21.46
N LEU A 333 -22.44 4.61 21.45
CA LEU A 333 -21.62 4.45 20.25
C LEU A 333 -20.71 3.23 20.35
N SER A 334 -20.65 2.43 19.30
CA SER A 334 -19.62 1.40 19.13
C SER A 334 -19.22 1.22 17.68
N TYR A 335 -18.05 0.62 17.49
CA TYR A 335 -17.51 0.30 16.19
C TYR A 335 -17.03 -1.15 16.13
N GLU A 336 -17.36 -1.80 15.03
CA GLU A 336 -16.92 -3.15 14.72
C GLU A 336 -16.15 -3.21 13.40
N ARG A 337 -15.32 -4.23 13.28
CA ARG A 337 -14.69 -4.62 12.02
C ARG A 337 -15.15 -6.01 11.63
N ILE A 338 -15.73 -6.13 10.44
CA ILE A 338 -15.94 -7.42 9.80
C ILE A 338 -14.64 -7.83 9.10
N SER A 339 -14.19 -9.06 9.34
CA SER A 339 -13.01 -9.64 8.69
C SER A 339 -13.24 -11.10 8.31
N VAL A 340 -12.43 -11.58 7.38
CA VAL A 340 -12.45 -12.98 6.94
C VAL A 340 -11.08 -13.60 7.19
N ALA A 341 -11.08 -14.88 7.56
CA ALA A 341 -9.88 -15.68 7.75
C ALA A 341 -10.03 -17.05 7.07
N ASP A 342 -8.93 -17.76 6.89
CA ASP A 342 -8.96 -19.18 6.54
C ASP A 342 -9.78 -19.96 7.57
N PHE A 343 -10.58 -20.91 7.11
CA PHE A 343 -11.51 -21.63 7.96
C PHE A 343 -10.79 -22.45 9.03
N ASP A 344 -11.18 -22.27 10.29
CA ASP A 344 -10.50 -22.82 11.47
C ASP A 344 -11.32 -23.88 12.23
N ASN A 345 -12.39 -24.43 11.64
CA ASN A 345 -13.29 -25.43 12.25
C ASN A 345 -13.91 -25.02 13.61
N GLN A 346 -13.79 -23.75 14.00
CA GLN A 346 -14.39 -23.23 15.23
C GLN A 346 -15.86 -22.86 15.01
N THR A 347 -16.65 -22.88 16.07
CA THR A 347 -18.04 -22.40 16.05
C THR A 347 -18.07 -20.90 15.77
N GLY A 348 -18.69 -20.47 14.68
CA GLY A 348 -18.78 -19.06 14.29
C GLY A 348 -19.52 -18.86 12.98
N LEU A 349 -19.64 -17.61 12.55
CA LEU A 349 -20.18 -17.26 11.23
C LEU A 349 -19.22 -17.72 10.14
N THR A 350 -19.76 -18.29 9.06
CA THR A 350 -18.96 -18.76 7.93
C THR A 350 -19.44 -18.15 6.63
N LEU A 351 -18.51 -17.93 5.72
CA LEU A 351 -18.77 -17.63 4.32
C LEU A 351 -18.38 -18.88 3.52
N ASP A 352 -19.38 -19.55 2.96
CA ASP A 352 -19.19 -20.79 2.22
C ASP A 352 -19.28 -20.46 0.72
N LEU A 353 -18.13 -20.45 0.05
CA LEU A 353 -18.04 -20.30 -1.40
C LEU A 353 -17.80 -21.67 -2.07
N GLU A 354 -18.03 -21.79 -3.38
CA GLU A 354 -17.96 -23.06 -4.14
C GLU A 354 -16.61 -23.77 -3.94
N TYR A 355 -15.51 -23.01 -3.97
CA TYR A 355 -14.16 -23.58 -3.92
C TYR A 355 -13.48 -23.44 -2.55
N LYS A 356 -14.04 -22.63 -1.63
CA LYS A 356 -13.40 -22.38 -0.34
C LYS A 356 -14.40 -21.85 0.71
N LYS A 357 -14.25 -22.37 1.93
CA LYS A 357 -14.93 -21.88 3.13
C LYS A 357 -14.04 -20.92 3.92
N TYR A 358 -14.65 -19.90 4.52
CA TYR A 358 -13.97 -18.87 5.32
C TYR A 358 -14.65 -18.72 6.68
N SER A 359 -13.86 -18.43 7.72
CA SER A 359 -14.39 -17.97 9.01
C SER A 359 -14.61 -16.45 8.95
N VAL A 360 -15.80 -15.99 9.32
CA VAL A 360 -16.16 -14.56 9.40
C VAL A 360 -16.07 -14.12 10.86
N LYS A 361 -15.32 -13.03 11.11
CA LYS A 361 -15.10 -12.48 12.46
C LYS A 361 -15.62 -11.05 12.53
N ARG A 362 -16.31 -10.72 13.61
CA ARG A 362 -16.72 -9.35 13.96
C ARG A 362 -15.94 -8.91 15.19
N ASP A 363 -14.90 -8.11 14.97
CA ASP A 363 -14.03 -7.62 16.04
C ASP A 363 -14.57 -6.29 16.58
N VAL A 364 -14.78 -6.19 17.89
CA VAL A 364 -15.14 -4.93 18.54
C VAL A 364 -13.91 -4.03 18.59
N ILE A 365 -13.94 -2.92 17.84
CA ILE A 365 -12.86 -1.93 17.75
C ILE A 365 -12.98 -0.88 18.85
N MET A 366 -14.21 -0.49 19.15
CA MET A 366 -14.57 0.39 20.25
C MET A 366 -15.85 -0.15 20.88
N LYS A 367 -15.78 -0.49 22.17
CA LYS A 367 -16.92 -1.00 22.94
C LYS A 367 -17.93 0.12 23.17
N ASN A 368 -19.20 -0.24 23.41
CA ASN A 368 -20.31 0.69 23.68
C ASN A 368 -19.89 1.75 24.71
N ILE A 369 -19.53 2.93 24.21
CA ILE A 369 -19.27 4.12 25.03
C ILE A 369 -20.59 4.85 25.21
N GLU A 370 -20.83 5.34 26.42
CA GLU A 370 -21.96 6.19 26.74
C GLU A 370 -21.53 7.65 26.59
N LEU A 371 -22.14 8.37 25.66
CA LEU A 371 -21.83 9.76 25.37
C LEU A 371 -22.72 10.71 26.19
N THR A 372 -22.16 11.82 26.69
CA THR A 372 -23.01 12.91 27.18
C THR A 372 -23.76 13.57 26.01
N PRO A 373 -24.84 14.34 26.25
CA PRO A 373 -25.52 15.08 25.19
C PRO A 373 -24.60 15.98 24.37
N GLU A 374 -23.62 16.61 25.04
CA GLU A 374 -22.61 17.46 24.40
C GLU A 374 -21.68 16.64 23.50
N GLN A 375 -21.15 15.54 24.01
CA GLN A 375 -20.27 14.64 23.24
C GLN A 375 -20.99 14.02 22.05
N LEU A 376 -22.27 13.66 22.20
CA LEU A 376 -23.08 13.15 21.11
C LEU A 376 -23.19 14.18 19.98
N SER A 377 -23.51 15.43 20.32
CA SER A 377 -23.56 16.53 19.36
C SER A 377 -22.21 16.72 18.64
N GLU A 378 -21.10 16.68 19.36
CA GLU A 378 -19.75 16.77 18.78
C GLU A 378 -19.42 15.60 17.85
N VAL A 379 -19.81 14.37 18.23
CA VAL A 379 -19.64 13.18 17.39
C VAL A 379 -20.49 13.27 16.12
N GLU A 380 -21.75 13.69 16.21
CA GLU A 380 -22.61 13.88 15.04
C GLU A 380 -22.07 14.96 14.09
N ILE A 381 -21.51 16.04 14.65
CA ILE A 381 -20.80 17.06 13.89
C ILE A 381 -19.56 16.49 13.22
N LEU A 382 -18.75 15.69 13.92
CA LEU A 382 -17.56 15.04 13.39
C LEU A 382 -17.88 14.06 12.25
N ILE A 383 -18.97 13.30 12.40
CA ILE A 383 -19.46 12.38 11.38
C ILE A 383 -19.93 13.13 10.13
N SER A 384 -20.67 14.22 10.32
CA SER A 384 -21.27 14.99 9.22
C SER A 384 -20.31 15.95 8.51
N LYS A 385 -19.40 16.61 9.25
CA LYS A 385 -18.39 17.53 8.68
C LYS A 385 -17.24 16.81 7.99
N GLY A 386 -17.03 15.53 8.29
CA GLY A 386 -15.97 14.75 7.66
C GLY A 386 -14.58 15.08 8.21
N GLU A 387 -13.59 15.11 7.32
CA GLU A 387 -12.15 15.11 7.62
C GLU A 387 -11.53 16.49 7.89
N THR A 388 -12.34 17.55 8.00
CA THR A 388 -11.83 18.92 7.86
C THR A 388 -11.02 19.42 9.06
N GLU A 389 -11.28 18.90 10.27
CA GLU A 389 -10.58 19.33 11.49
C GLU A 389 -10.24 18.13 12.37
N ILE A 390 -8.98 18.07 12.83
CA ILE A 390 -8.51 17.06 13.78
C ILE A 390 -8.98 17.49 15.19
N PRO A 391 -9.76 16.66 15.90
CA PRO A 391 -10.23 17.01 17.23
C PRO A 391 -9.08 17.13 18.25
N LYS A 392 -9.23 18.06 19.20
CA LYS A 392 -8.29 18.24 20.31
C LYS A 392 -8.55 17.29 21.48
N ASP A 393 -9.81 16.90 21.67
CA ASP A 393 -10.23 15.93 22.67
C ASP A 393 -9.78 14.52 22.26
N GLU A 394 -9.33 13.72 23.24
CA GLU A 394 -8.76 12.40 22.99
C GLU A 394 -9.79 11.38 22.50
N LEU A 395 -11.00 11.39 23.08
CA LEU A 395 -12.07 10.50 22.69
C LEU A 395 -12.56 10.84 21.28
N LEU A 396 -12.82 12.13 21.01
CA LEU A 396 -13.20 12.59 19.68
C LEU A 396 -12.11 12.31 18.65
N TYR A 397 -10.83 12.45 19.00
CA TYR A 397 -9.73 12.11 18.10
C TYR A 397 -9.69 10.61 17.80
N GLN A 398 -9.91 9.76 18.81
CA GLN A 398 -10.01 8.31 18.60
C GLN A 398 -11.18 7.96 17.67
N ILE A 399 -12.36 8.56 17.89
CA ILE A 399 -13.54 8.37 17.03
C ILE A 399 -13.25 8.85 15.61
N TRP A 400 -12.64 10.03 15.46
CA TRP A 400 -12.26 10.60 14.16
C TRP A 400 -11.39 9.66 13.34
N ARG A 401 -10.39 9.02 13.96
CA ARG A 401 -9.51 8.06 13.28
C ARG A 401 -10.21 6.77 12.85
N ILE A 402 -11.29 6.40 13.53
CA ILE A 402 -12.13 5.24 13.14
C ILE A 402 -13.09 5.66 12.03
N GLU A 403 -13.62 6.87 12.06
CA GLU A 403 -14.60 7.36 11.09
C GLU A 403 -14.02 7.70 9.72
N HIS A 404 -12.81 8.24 9.75
CA HIS A 404 -12.25 8.94 8.61
C HIS A 404 -10.89 8.37 8.19
N ILE A 405 -10.56 8.58 6.91
CA ILE A 405 -9.21 8.32 6.41
C ILE A 405 -8.44 9.63 6.49
N GLU A 406 -7.53 9.74 7.45
CA GLU A 406 -6.72 10.94 7.70
C GLU A 406 -6.18 11.56 6.41
N ASN A 407 -6.48 12.84 6.21
CA ASN A 407 -6.02 13.65 5.09
C ASN A 407 -4.58 14.15 5.33
N LYS A 408 -3.88 14.46 4.23
CA LYS A 408 -2.51 14.97 4.20
C LYS A 408 -1.47 14.02 4.83
N LEU A 409 -0.21 14.28 4.49
CA LEU A 409 0.92 13.62 5.15
C LEU A 409 1.06 14.19 6.56
N ARG A 410 1.43 13.34 7.53
CA ARG A 410 1.76 13.81 8.87
C ARG A 410 2.95 14.75 8.83
N LYS A 411 2.97 15.62 9.85
CA LYS A 411 3.94 16.70 9.98
C LYS A 411 5.37 16.15 10.10
N PHE A 412 5.53 14.97 10.69
CA PHE A 412 6.80 14.28 10.86
C PHE A 412 6.84 13.02 10.01
#